data_AF-V4LLI7-F1
#
_entry.id   AF-V4LLI7-F1
#
_cell.length_a   1.000
_cell.length_b   1.000
_cell.length_c   1.000
_cell.angle_alpha   90.00
_cell.angle_beta   90.00
_cell.angle_gamma   90.00
#
_symmetry.space_group_name_H-M   'P 1'
#
loop_
_entity.id
_entity.type
_entity.pdbx_description
1 polymer ?
#
loop_
_entity_poly.entity_id
_entity_poly.type
_entity_poly.pdbx_seq_one_letter_code
_entity_poly.pdbx_strand_id
1 'polypeptide(L)'
;MSDINAEHVSMEELSLVRTEMLTALGMFLEHLKYTVTLMTSIIAVALALASFGLREGEYANLAVVVSSVLLFAVLPISIVSTKIVRRYYKIYASNYIYSARLHKAAGAVPEHPWNQDLINCGFLEDIDSEDAVDKFIDDECNDEKHSWYFYKRLLAAFGICCTIAAIVFPMYWFGFVANSG
;
A
#
# COMPACT_ATOMS: atom_id res chain seq x y z
N MET A 1 34.80 -26.17 -21.62
CA MET A 1 35.42 -25.38 -20.54
C MET A 1 34.72 -24.01 -20.47
N SER A 2 33.39 -24.01 -20.34
CA SER A 2 32.56 -22.78 -20.23
C SER A 2 31.33 -22.95 -19.33
N ASP A 3 31.17 -24.08 -18.65
CA ASP A 3 29.95 -24.36 -17.86
C ASP A 3 30.04 -23.88 -16.40
N ILE A 4 31.26 -23.60 -15.92
CA ILE A 4 31.49 -23.14 -14.55
C ILE A 4 31.05 -21.67 -14.35
N ASN A 5 30.97 -20.87 -15.42
CA ASN A 5 30.59 -19.46 -15.31
C ASN A 5 29.06 -19.22 -15.40
N ALA A 6 28.29 -20.08 -16.07
CA ALA A 6 26.84 -19.89 -16.18
C ALA A 6 26.11 -20.26 -14.88
N GLU A 7 26.57 -21.32 -14.21
CA GLU A 7 25.97 -21.80 -12.95
C GLU A 7 26.32 -20.92 -11.74
N HIS A 8 27.50 -20.29 -11.76
CA HIS A 8 27.93 -19.38 -10.68
C HIS A 8 27.24 -18.01 -10.76
N VAL A 9 26.99 -17.51 -11.98
CA VAL A 9 26.24 -16.27 -12.24
C VAL A 9 24.77 -16.44 -11.85
N SER A 10 24.16 -17.61 -12.11
CA SER A 10 22.75 -17.84 -11.76
C SER A 10 22.48 -17.83 -10.26
N MET A 11 23.38 -18.38 -9.43
CA MET A 11 23.21 -18.39 -7.97
C MET A 11 23.41 -17.01 -7.33
N GLU A 12 24.39 -16.24 -7.81
CA GLU A 12 24.60 -14.86 -7.35
C GLU A 12 23.41 -13.97 -7.74
N GLU A 13 22.94 -14.08 -8.98
CA GLU A 13 21.75 -13.38 -9.47
C GLU A 13 20.48 -13.78 -8.69
N LEU A 14 20.26 -15.07 -8.43
CA LEU A 14 19.12 -15.54 -7.63
C LEU A 14 19.16 -15.00 -6.19
N SER A 15 20.36 -14.92 -5.60
CA SER A 15 20.54 -14.38 -4.25
C SER A 15 20.27 -12.86 -4.20
N LEU A 16 20.68 -12.13 -5.24
CA LEU A 16 20.42 -10.70 -5.38
C LEU A 16 18.93 -10.45 -5.56
N VAL A 17 18.27 -11.17 -6.47
CA VAL A 17 16.83 -11.02 -6.75
C VAL A 17 16.00 -11.33 -5.51
N ARG A 18 16.37 -12.36 -4.75
CA ARG A 18 15.76 -12.67 -3.46
C ARG A 18 15.90 -11.50 -2.48
N THR A 19 17.09 -10.91 -2.41
CA THR A 19 17.36 -9.77 -1.51
C THR A 19 16.56 -8.54 -1.92
N GLU A 20 16.50 -8.22 -3.21
CA GLU A 20 15.71 -7.11 -3.75
C GLU A 20 14.21 -7.32 -3.53
N MET A 21 13.71 -8.53 -3.74
CA MET A 21 12.30 -8.87 -3.51
C MET A 21 11.92 -8.71 -2.03
N LEU A 22 12.76 -9.21 -1.11
CA LEU A 22 12.54 -9.06 0.34
C LEU A 22 12.67 -7.60 0.78
N THR A 23 13.59 -6.84 0.20
CA THR A 23 13.76 -5.40 0.45
C THR A 23 12.51 -4.64 -0.02
N ALA A 24 12.00 -4.93 -1.21
CA ALA A 24 10.76 -4.33 -1.73
C ALA A 24 9.54 -4.65 -0.84
N LEU A 25 9.42 -5.89 -0.38
CA LEU A 25 8.37 -6.30 0.55
C LEU A 25 8.51 -5.62 1.92
N GLY A 26 9.76 -5.48 2.40
CA GLY A 26 10.08 -4.73 3.62
C GLY A 26 9.65 -3.27 3.53
N MET A 27 10.04 -2.58 2.44
CA MET A 27 9.64 -1.19 2.18
C MET A 27 8.12 -1.04 2.07
N PHE A 28 7.44 -2.00 1.43
CA PHE A 28 5.98 -2.05 1.37
C PHE A 28 5.33 -2.10 2.76
N LEU A 29 5.74 -3.06 3.60
CA LEU A 29 5.17 -3.24 4.94
C LEU A 29 5.50 -2.08 5.87
N GLU A 30 6.73 -1.59 5.81
CA GLU A 30 7.20 -0.49 6.64
C GLU A 30 6.48 0.82 6.30
N HIS A 31 6.38 1.16 5.00
CA HIS A 31 5.69 2.36 4.57
C HIS A 31 4.19 2.31 4.90
N LEU A 32 3.57 1.14 4.75
CA LEU A 32 2.19 0.92 5.14
C LEU A 32 2.00 1.11 6.66
N LYS A 33 2.86 0.50 7.48
CA LYS A 33 2.83 0.65 8.95
C LYS A 33 2.91 2.13 9.33
N TYR A 34 3.89 2.86 8.83
CA TYR A 34 4.05 4.28 9.14
C TYR A 34 2.87 5.13 8.64
N THR A 35 2.34 4.82 7.46
CA THR A 35 1.15 5.51 6.93
C THR A 35 -0.05 5.30 7.85
N VAL A 36 -0.36 4.06 8.23
CA VAL A 36 -1.49 3.76 9.11
C VAL A 36 -1.29 4.38 10.49
N THR A 37 -0.08 4.31 11.05
CA THR A 37 0.25 4.97 12.32
C THR A 37 0.08 6.49 12.24
N LEU A 38 0.52 7.13 11.16
CA LEU A 38 0.35 8.56 10.94
C LEU A 38 -1.14 8.93 10.86
N MET A 39 -1.92 8.23 10.04
CA MET A 39 -3.35 8.50 9.89
C MET A 39 -4.12 8.32 11.20
N THR A 40 -3.87 7.22 11.92
CA THR A 40 -4.51 6.96 13.21
C THR A 40 -4.11 7.98 14.27
N SER A 41 -2.86 8.46 14.27
CA SER A 41 -2.42 9.55 15.14
C SER A 41 -3.13 10.87 14.83
N ILE A 42 -3.27 11.23 13.55
CA ILE A 42 -4.01 12.42 13.12
C ILE A 42 -5.47 12.32 13.58
N ILE A 43 -6.11 11.16 13.39
CA ILE A 43 -7.49 10.93 13.84
C ILE A 43 -7.59 11.08 15.36
N ALA A 44 -6.68 10.48 16.12
CA ALA A 44 -6.67 10.55 17.57
C ALA A 44 -6.52 12.01 18.07
N VAL A 45 -5.61 12.77 17.47
CA VAL A 45 -5.42 14.20 17.79
C VAL A 45 -6.67 15.02 17.42
N ALA A 46 -7.25 14.78 16.25
CA ALA A 46 -8.45 15.47 15.81
C ALA A 46 -9.65 15.18 16.74
N LEU A 47 -9.83 13.93 17.16
CA LEU A 47 -10.87 13.55 18.13
C LEU A 47 -10.63 14.18 19.51
N ALA A 48 -9.38 14.23 19.97
CA ALA A 48 -9.04 14.91 21.22
C ALA A 48 -9.41 16.40 21.14
N LEU A 49 -9.02 17.10 20.06
CA LEU A 49 -9.36 18.50 19.83
C LEU A 49 -10.88 18.72 19.71
N ALA A 50 -11.58 17.85 18.98
CA ALA A 50 -13.03 17.88 18.88
C ALA A 50 -13.70 17.75 20.27
N SER A 51 -13.19 16.86 21.13
CA SER A 51 -13.69 16.67 22.49
C SER A 51 -13.46 17.90 23.39
N PHE A 52 -12.35 18.62 23.18
CA PHE A 52 -12.13 19.92 23.82
C PHE A 52 -13.08 20.97 23.29
N GLY A 53 -13.39 20.96 21.99
CA GLY A 53 -14.37 21.85 21.37
C GLY A 53 -15.77 21.72 21.97
N LEU A 54 -16.19 20.51 22.33
CA LEU A 54 -17.49 20.27 22.99
C LEU A 54 -17.59 20.91 24.39
N ARG A 55 -16.47 21.26 25.02
CA ARG A 55 -16.47 22.00 26.28
C ARG A 55 -16.50 23.48 25.94
N GLU A 56 -17.65 24.12 26.16
CA GLU A 56 -17.84 25.55 25.92
C GLU A 56 -16.67 26.37 26.50
N GLY A 57 -15.95 27.08 25.63
CA GLY A 57 -14.77 27.85 25.98
C GLY A 57 -14.27 28.69 24.81
N GLU A 58 -13.43 29.70 25.09
CA GLU A 58 -12.97 30.68 24.08
C GLU A 58 -12.29 30.04 22.86
N TYR A 59 -11.76 28.82 23.00
CA TYR A 59 -11.06 28.10 21.94
C TYR A 59 -11.86 26.99 21.26
N ALA A 60 -13.15 26.83 21.61
CA ALA A 60 -13.97 25.73 21.10
C ALA A 60 -14.09 25.75 19.56
N ASN A 61 -14.39 26.92 18.99
CA ASN A 61 -14.48 27.10 17.54
C ASN A 61 -13.14 26.84 16.85
N LEU A 62 -12.03 27.29 17.44
CA LEU A 62 -10.69 27.06 16.90
C LEU A 62 -10.35 25.56 16.91
N ALA A 63 -10.67 24.85 18.00
CA ALA A 63 -10.44 23.42 18.13
C ALA A 63 -11.21 22.60 17.07
N VAL A 64 -12.47 22.98 16.79
CA VAL A 64 -13.30 22.36 15.74
C VAL A 64 -12.74 22.63 14.35
N VAL A 65 -12.26 23.84 14.06
CA VAL A 65 -11.63 24.16 12.78
C VAL A 65 -10.34 23.36 12.59
N VAL A 66 -9.45 23.35 13.60
CA VAL A 66 -8.18 22.64 13.52
C VAL A 66 -8.39 21.13 13.38
N SER A 67 -9.31 20.53 14.15
CA SER A 67 -9.61 19.10 14.02
C SER A 67 -10.11 18.74 12.62
N SER A 68 -10.92 19.61 12.02
CA SER A 68 -11.48 19.40 10.68
C SER A 68 -10.41 19.52 9.59
N VAL A 69 -9.49 20.48 9.72
CA VAL A 69 -8.33 20.59 8.82
C VAL A 69 -7.45 19.34 8.91
N LEU A 70 -7.19 18.85 10.12
CA LEU A 70 -6.41 17.63 10.33
C LEU A 70 -7.08 16.40 9.69
N LEU A 71 -8.38 16.23 9.88
CA LEU A 71 -9.14 15.14 9.26
C LEU A 71 -9.17 15.23 7.74
N PHE A 72 -9.30 16.44 7.19
CA PHE A 72 -9.26 16.65 5.74
C PHE A 72 -7.89 16.31 5.13
N ALA A 73 -6.81 16.54 5.87
CA ALA A 73 -5.46 16.20 5.45
C ALA A 73 -5.20 14.68 5.33
N VAL A 74 -6.04 13.82 5.93
CA VAL A 74 -5.90 12.36 5.81
C VAL A 74 -6.14 11.88 4.37
N LEU A 75 -7.01 12.54 3.60
CA LEU A 75 -7.31 12.15 2.23
C LEU A 75 -6.10 12.27 1.29
N PRO A 76 -5.41 13.42 1.17
CA PRO A 76 -4.23 13.51 0.32
C PRO A 76 -3.11 12.56 0.80
N ILE A 77 -2.95 12.35 2.11
CA ILE A 77 -2.00 11.36 2.64
C ILE A 77 -2.35 9.96 2.12
N SER A 78 -3.63 9.57 2.18
CA SER A 78 -4.10 8.28 1.66
C SER A 78 -3.83 8.10 0.18
N ILE A 79 -4.09 9.12 -0.64
CA ILE A 79 -3.85 9.06 -2.09
C ILE A 79 -2.36 8.90 -2.39
N VAL A 80 -1.50 9.69 -1.74
CA VAL A 80 -0.05 9.65 -1.94
C VAL A 80 0.52 8.32 -1.47
N SER A 81 0.18 7.87 -0.27
CA SER A 81 0.62 6.58 0.25
C SER A 81 0.17 5.42 -0.63
N THR A 82 -1.06 5.45 -1.16
CA THR A 82 -1.53 4.42 -2.10
C THR A 82 -0.64 4.36 -3.35
N LYS A 83 -0.21 5.51 -3.91
CA LYS A 83 0.69 5.52 -5.06
C LYS A 83 2.08 4.96 -4.72
N ILE A 84 2.63 5.33 -3.57
CA ILE A 84 3.96 4.87 -3.12
C ILE A 84 3.95 3.37 -2.86
N VAL A 85 2.97 2.88 -2.10
CA VAL A 85 2.86 1.45 -1.76
C VAL A 85 2.61 0.61 -3.01
N ARG A 86 1.78 1.08 -3.97
CA ARG A 86 1.62 0.41 -5.27
C ARG A 86 2.95 0.25 -6.00
N ARG A 87 3.83 1.27 -5.93
CA ARG A 87 5.14 1.21 -6.58
C ARG A 87 6.04 0.14 -5.97
N TYR A 88 6.10 0.04 -4.65
CA TYR A 88 6.87 -1.03 -3.99
C TYR A 88 6.33 -2.42 -4.34
N TYR A 89 5.00 -2.56 -4.42
CA TYR A 89 4.37 -3.82 -4.79
C TYR A 89 4.65 -4.21 -6.26
N LYS A 90 4.66 -3.24 -7.18
CA LYS A 90 5.10 -3.48 -8.57
C LYS A 90 6.55 -3.95 -8.67
N ILE A 91 7.45 -3.37 -7.87
CA ILE A 91 8.86 -3.79 -7.82
C ILE A 91 8.96 -5.24 -7.31
N TYR A 92 8.19 -5.58 -6.27
CA TYR A 92 8.08 -6.95 -5.78
C TYR A 92 7.63 -7.92 -6.89
N ALA A 93 6.52 -7.62 -7.57
CA ALA A 93 6.00 -8.47 -8.66
C ALA A 93 6.98 -8.60 -9.84
N SER A 94 7.69 -7.52 -10.17
CA SER A 94 8.70 -7.54 -11.24
C SER A 94 9.89 -8.44 -10.89
N ASN A 95 10.39 -8.35 -9.64
CA ASN A 95 11.45 -9.23 -9.15
C ASN A 95 11.00 -10.69 -9.07
N TYR A 96 9.73 -10.93 -8.72
CA TYR A 96 9.14 -12.25 -8.69
C TYR A 96 9.13 -12.91 -10.08
N ILE A 97 8.69 -12.19 -11.12
CA ILE A 97 8.73 -12.66 -12.51
C ILE A 97 10.17 -12.89 -12.98
N TYR A 98 11.09 -11.98 -12.67
CA TYR A 98 12.49 -12.14 -13.03
C TYR A 98 13.11 -13.37 -12.38
N SER A 99 12.78 -13.65 -11.11
CA SER A 99 13.21 -14.87 -10.42
C SER A 99 12.70 -16.14 -11.11
N ALA A 100 11.46 -16.12 -11.61
CA ALA A 100 10.87 -17.25 -12.32
C ALA A 100 11.52 -17.46 -13.70
N ARG A 101 11.88 -16.38 -14.41
CA ARG A 101 12.67 -16.45 -15.66
C ARG A 101 14.04 -17.09 -15.42
N LEU A 102 14.73 -16.73 -14.33
CA LEU A 102 16.01 -17.35 -13.96
C LEU A 102 15.87 -18.85 -13.68
N HIS A 103 14.84 -19.26 -12.93
CA HIS A 103 14.57 -20.68 -12.69
C HIS A 103 14.20 -21.42 -13.99
N LYS A 104 13.59 -20.73 -14.97
CA LYS A 104 13.27 -21.27 -16.31
C LYS A 104 14.52 -21.49 -17.14
N ALA A 105 15.42 -20.51 -17.17
CA ALA A 105 16.72 -20.64 -17.82
C ALA A 105 17.57 -21.77 -17.20
N ALA A 106 17.48 -21.99 -15.89
CA ALA A 106 18.19 -23.03 -15.18
C ALA A 106 17.54 -24.43 -15.25
N GLY A 107 16.36 -24.57 -15.88
CA GLY A 107 15.63 -25.84 -15.96
C GLY A 107 15.00 -26.33 -14.65
N ALA A 108 14.90 -25.47 -13.63
CA ALA A 108 14.49 -25.80 -12.26
C ALA A 108 13.13 -25.18 -11.84
N VAL A 109 12.33 -24.69 -12.80
CA VAL A 109 11.04 -24.02 -12.56
C VAL A 109 10.05 -24.79 -11.69
N PRO A 110 9.79 -26.09 -11.92
CA PRO A 110 8.65 -26.76 -11.30
C PRO A 110 8.84 -27.06 -9.82
N GLU A 111 10.08 -26.99 -9.32
CA GLU A 111 10.44 -27.53 -8.00
C GLU A 111 10.46 -26.46 -6.90
N HIS A 112 10.56 -25.17 -7.25
CA HIS A 112 10.71 -24.12 -6.25
C HIS A 112 9.34 -23.63 -5.71
N PRO A 113 9.06 -23.73 -4.39
CA PRO A 113 7.77 -23.36 -3.80
C PRO A 113 7.30 -21.94 -4.10
N TRP A 114 8.24 -21.02 -4.33
CA TRP A 114 7.89 -19.64 -4.70
C TRP A 114 7.21 -19.54 -6.06
N ASN A 115 7.47 -20.43 -7.02
CA ASN A 115 6.89 -20.33 -8.36
C ASN A 115 5.52 -21.04 -8.45
N GLN A 116 5.01 -21.61 -7.37
CA GLN A 116 3.74 -22.36 -7.39
C GLN A 116 2.57 -21.53 -7.88
N ASP A 117 2.49 -20.25 -7.51
CA ASP A 117 1.40 -19.39 -7.96
C ASP A 117 1.46 -19.16 -9.47
N LEU A 118 2.67 -18.99 -10.03
CA LEU A 118 2.91 -18.88 -11.49
C LEU A 118 2.61 -20.17 -12.25
N ILE A 119 2.88 -21.32 -11.62
CA ILE A 119 2.53 -22.64 -12.17
C ILE A 119 1.01 -22.80 -12.20
N ASN A 120 0.34 -22.51 -11.09
CA ASN A 120 -1.09 -22.69 -10.92
C ASN A 120 -1.91 -21.81 -11.87
N CYS A 121 -1.40 -20.63 -12.23
CA CYS A 121 -2.08 -19.73 -13.18
C CYS A 121 -1.64 -19.92 -14.65
N GLY A 122 -0.73 -20.86 -14.93
CA GLY A 122 -0.26 -21.14 -16.30
C GLY A 122 0.65 -20.05 -16.90
N PHE A 123 1.05 -19.05 -16.11
CA PHE A 123 1.81 -17.89 -16.59
C PHE A 123 3.23 -18.22 -17.10
N LEU A 124 3.77 -19.38 -16.72
CA LEU A 124 5.12 -19.79 -17.10
C LEU A 124 5.34 -19.98 -18.61
N GLU A 125 4.28 -20.31 -19.35
CA GLU A 125 4.33 -20.46 -20.80
C GLU A 125 4.52 -19.10 -21.48
N ASP A 126 3.88 -18.06 -20.93
CA ASP A 126 3.87 -16.70 -21.47
C ASP A 126 4.84 -15.74 -20.78
N ILE A 127 5.68 -16.22 -19.86
CA ILE A 127 6.55 -15.40 -19.01
C ILE A 127 7.53 -14.50 -19.78
N ASP A 128 7.82 -14.83 -21.04
CA ASP A 128 8.72 -14.08 -21.92
C ASP A 128 7.99 -13.01 -22.75
N SER A 129 6.65 -13.02 -22.76
CA SER A 129 5.81 -12.01 -23.43
C SER A 129 5.67 -10.75 -22.56
N GLU A 130 6.01 -9.59 -23.11
CA GLU A 130 5.86 -8.30 -22.43
C GLU A 130 4.40 -8.01 -22.05
N ASP A 131 3.46 -8.26 -22.97
CA ASP A 131 2.02 -8.05 -22.73
C ASP A 131 1.49 -8.94 -21.60
N ALA A 132 1.96 -10.19 -21.52
CA ALA A 132 1.57 -11.10 -20.46
C ALA A 132 2.14 -10.65 -19.11
N VAL A 133 3.40 -10.23 -19.08
CA VAL A 133 4.07 -9.69 -17.87
C VAL A 133 3.36 -8.44 -17.36
N ASP A 134 3.05 -7.48 -18.22
CA ASP A 134 2.36 -6.27 -17.83
C ASP A 134 0.97 -6.56 -17.29
N LYS A 135 0.25 -7.48 -17.95
CA LYS A 135 -1.06 -7.93 -17.48
C LYS A 135 -0.98 -8.63 -16.13
N PHE A 136 -0.02 -9.55 -15.94
CA PHE A 136 0.18 -10.23 -14.67
C PHE A 136 0.50 -9.25 -13.55
N ILE A 137 1.40 -8.29 -13.77
CA ILE A 137 1.73 -7.26 -12.77
C ILE A 137 0.50 -6.43 -12.40
N ASP A 138 -0.35 -6.09 -13.38
CA ASP A 138 -1.57 -5.33 -13.09
C ASP A 138 -2.65 -6.17 -12.40
N ASP A 139 -2.80 -7.45 -12.77
CA ASP A 139 -3.68 -8.41 -12.11
C ASP A 139 -3.24 -8.62 -10.66
N GLU A 140 -1.95 -8.85 -10.41
CA GLU A 140 -1.36 -8.97 -9.06
C GLU A 140 -1.61 -7.70 -8.22
N CYS A 141 -1.59 -6.53 -8.87
CA CYS A 141 -1.88 -5.24 -8.22
C CYS A 141 -3.37 -4.95 -8.00
N ASN A 142 -4.29 -5.73 -8.55
CA ASN A 142 -5.74 -5.45 -8.52
C ASN A 142 -6.60 -6.63 -8.07
N ASP A 143 -6.08 -7.84 -8.00
CA ASP A 143 -6.80 -9.03 -7.55
C ASP A 143 -7.00 -9.00 -6.03
N GLU A 144 -8.21 -9.36 -5.60
CA GLU A 144 -8.67 -9.30 -4.21
C GLU A 144 -7.92 -10.26 -3.29
N LYS A 145 -7.28 -11.28 -3.86
CA LYS A 145 -6.48 -12.28 -3.14
C LYS A 145 -5.19 -11.70 -2.55
N HIS A 146 -4.69 -10.59 -3.10
CA HIS A 146 -3.40 -10.04 -2.71
C HIS A 146 -3.55 -9.00 -1.61
N SER A 147 -2.62 -9.01 -0.66
CA SER A 147 -2.65 -8.13 0.51
C SER A 147 -2.73 -6.65 0.14
N TRP A 148 -2.14 -6.26 -0.99
CA TRP A 148 -2.21 -4.91 -1.53
C TRP A 148 -3.65 -4.42 -1.75
N TYR A 149 -4.54 -5.26 -2.28
CA TYR A 149 -5.93 -4.89 -2.53
C TYR A 149 -6.67 -4.50 -1.25
N PHE A 150 -6.48 -5.30 -0.19
CA PHE A 150 -7.02 -5.00 1.14
C PHE A 150 -6.51 -3.64 1.65
N TYR A 151 -5.20 -3.39 1.54
CA TYR A 151 -4.61 -2.14 2.03
C TYR A 151 -5.03 -0.91 1.22
N LYS A 152 -5.21 -1.05 -0.11
CA LYS A 152 -5.77 0.00 -0.95
C LYS A 152 -7.17 0.39 -0.48
N ARG A 153 -8.04 -0.61 -0.22
CA ARG A 153 -9.39 -0.36 0.32
C ARG A 153 -9.35 0.25 1.72
N LEU A 154 -8.46 -0.22 2.59
CA LEU A 154 -8.29 0.29 3.95
C LEU A 154 -7.88 1.77 3.95
N LEU A 155 -6.86 2.13 3.16
CA LEU A 155 -6.40 3.52 3.03
C LEU A 155 -7.49 4.40 2.44
N ALA A 156 -8.22 3.93 1.43
CA ALA A 156 -9.34 4.66 0.83
C ALA A 156 -10.46 4.89 1.87
N ALA A 157 -10.82 3.88 2.65
CA ALA A 157 -11.80 3.97 3.72
C ALA A 157 -11.39 5.02 4.77
N PHE A 158 -10.13 5.03 5.21
CA PHE A 158 -9.62 6.08 6.11
C PHE A 158 -9.78 7.47 5.50
N GLY A 159 -9.34 7.66 4.24
CA GLY A 159 -9.44 8.95 3.56
C GLY A 159 -10.88 9.45 3.44
N ILE A 160 -11.80 8.59 3.00
CA ILE A 160 -13.21 8.94 2.80
C ILE A 160 -13.88 9.24 4.14
N CYS A 161 -13.75 8.35 5.14
CA CYS A 161 -14.37 8.54 6.45
C CYS A 161 -13.88 9.83 7.13
N CYS A 162 -12.58 10.13 7.07
CA CYS A 162 -12.04 11.37 7.65
C CYS A 162 -12.52 12.60 6.90
N THR A 163 -12.64 12.54 5.57
CA THR A 163 -13.17 13.65 4.77
C THR A 163 -14.64 13.93 5.11
N ILE A 164 -15.46 12.89 5.22
CA ILE A 164 -16.86 13.01 5.63
C ILE A 164 -16.92 13.62 7.04
N ALA A 165 -16.15 13.09 7.98
CA ALA A 165 -16.11 13.63 9.34
C ALA A 165 -15.67 15.10 9.38
N ALA A 166 -14.67 15.49 8.59
CA ALA A 166 -14.18 16.87 8.49
C ALA A 166 -15.25 17.86 7.98
N ILE A 167 -16.20 17.40 7.17
CA ILE A 167 -17.29 18.24 6.64
C ILE A 167 -18.45 18.25 7.62
N VAL A 168 -18.86 17.06 8.07
CA VAL A 168 -20.06 16.85 8.87
C VAL A 168 -19.92 17.46 10.27
N PHE A 169 -18.76 17.31 10.90
CA PHE A 169 -18.55 17.75 12.27
C PHE A 169 -18.67 19.28 12.45
N PRO A 170 -18.01 20.13 11.63
CA PRO A 170 -18.25 21.58 11.64
C PRO A 170 -19.68 21.98 11.32
N MET A 171 -20.33 21.33 10.34
CA MET A 171 -21.69 21.66 9.96
C MET A 171 -22.66 21.50 11.13
N TYR A 172 -22.55 20.39 11.87
CA TYR A 172 -23.35 20.18 13.08
C TYR A 172 -22.98 21.16 14.19
N TRP A 173 -21.69 21.42 14.41
CA TRP A 173 -21.23 22.36 15.45
C TRP A 173 -21.77 23.77 15.22
N PHE A 174 -21.57 24.34 14.03
CA PHE A 174 -22.04 25.70 13.74
C PHE A 174 -23.57 25.79 13.65
N GLY A 175 -24.24 24.74 13.17
CA GLY A 175 -25.71 24.67 13.20
C GLY A 175 -26.27 24.60 14.63
N PHE A 176 -25.58 23.91 15.55
CA PHE A 176 -25.93 23.89 16.97
C PHE A 176 -25.72 25.26 17.61
N VAL A 177 -24.53 25.85 17.45
CA VAL A 177 -24.19 27.17 18.00
C VAL A 177 -25.16 28.26 17.51
N ALA A 178 -25.57 28.22 16.24
CA ALA A 178 -26.51 29.20 15.66
C ALA A 178 -27.94 29.07 16.21
N ASN A 179 -28.34 27.89 16.71
CA ASN A 179 -29.67 27.64 17.26
C ASN A 179 -29.73 27.80 18.79
N SER A 180 -28.57 27.88 19.46
CA SER A 180 -28.46 27.99 20.92
C SER A 180 -28.25 29.42 21.45
N GLY A 181 -28.11 30.42 20.56
CA GLY A 181 -27.97 31.84 20.91
C GLY A 181 -29.23 32.63 20.61
#